data_AF-A0A4W5N3S5-F1
#
_entry.id   AF-A0A4W5N3S5-F1
#
_cell.length_a   1.000
_cell.length_b   1.000
_cell.length_c   1.000
_cell.angle_alpha   90.00
_cell.angle_beta   90.00
_cell.angle_gamma   90.00
#
_symmetry.space_group_name_H-M   'P 1'
#
loop_
_entity.id
_entity.type
_entity.pdbx_description
1 polymer ?
#
loop_
_entity_poly.entity_id
_entity_poly.type
_entity_poly.pdbx_seq_one_letter_code
_entity_poly.pdbx_strand_id
1 'polypeptide(L)'
;MALPNSFRDKDTSTKQRLNMCRLTSYCCEALVSALSSNSQHLRELELSDNDLLDSGVKLLSAGLANVHCKPEILRLSFCGVKEEGCASLASHMRELDLSFNCPGDSRERLLSVRLKNPYFKLNMDCGECRADKPGPKRYAER
;
A
#
# COMPACT_ATOMS: atom_id res chain seq x y z
N MET A 1 5.79 -41.45 27.95
CA MET A 1 6.87 -40.58 28.45
C MET A 1 7.87 -40.44 27.31
N ALA A 2 8.31 -39.29 26.81
CA ALA A 2 8.23 -37.88 27.18
C ALA A 2 8.35 -37.07 25.86
N LEU A 3 7.40 -36.17 25.59
CA LEU A 3 7.51 -34.70 25.48
C LEU A 3 7.70 -34.16 24.04
N PRO A 4 6.77 -33.31 23.56
CA PRO A 4 7.00 -32.42 22.42
C PRO A 4 7.67 -31.13 22.91
N ASN A 5 8.68 -30.62 22.19
CA ASN A 5 9.18 -29.24 22.29
C ASN A 5 10.01 -28.94 21.03
N SER A 6 9.46 -28.22 20.05
CA SER A 6 9.45 -26.74 19.95
C SER A 6 10.82 -26.17 19.58
N PHE A 7 10.97 -25.67 18.35
CA PHE A 7 11.83 -24.50 18.11
C PHE A 7 11.51 -23.78 16.77
N ARG A 8 10.77 -22.68 16.93
CA ARG A 8 10.50 -21.55 16.00
C ARG A 8 9.51 -21.76 14.86
N ASP A 9 8.23 -21.65 15.20
CA ASP A 9 7.35 -20.76 14.45
C ASP A 9 8.01 -19.36 14.42
N LYS A 10 8.76 -19.05 13.36
CA LYS A 10 9.08 -17.66 13.04
C LYS A 10 7.81 -17.08 12.43
N ASP A 11 7.20 -16.11 13.11
CA ASP A 11 6.17 -15.21 12.62
C ASP A 11 5.89 -15.33 11.11
N THR A 12 4.76 -15.94 10.74
CA THR A 12 4.28 -16.14 9.36
C THR A 12 3.76 -14.83 8.74
N SER A 13 4.52 -13.74 8.88
CA SER A 13 4.25 -12.47 8.22
C SER A 13 4.81 -12.54 6.80
N THR A 14 3.95 -12.89 5.82
CA THR A 14 4.37 -12.88 4.41
C THR A 14 4.38 -11.44 3.91
N LYS A 15 5.53 -11.00 3.39
CA LYS A 15 5.72 -9.70 2.73
C LYS A 15 5.82 -9.90 1.23
N GLN A 16 5.05 -9.13 0.46
CA GLN A 16 5.11 -9.14 -1.00
C GLN A 16 5.61 -7.79 -1.52
N ARG A 17 6.66 -7.84 -2.34
CA ARG A 17 7.32 -6.66 -2.91
C ARG A 17 7.15 -6.69 -4.41
N LEU A 18 6.52 -5.65 -4.92
CA LEU A 18 6.24 -5.42 -6.34
C LEU A 18 6.61 -3.98 -6.71
N ASN A 19 7.59 -3.41 -6.02
CA ASN A 19 8.11 -2.08 -6.30
C ASN A 19 8.84 -2.05 -7.65
N MET A 20 8.74 -0.93 -8.38
CA MET A 20 9.41 -0.75 -9.69
C MET A 20 9.00 -1.78 -10.74
N CYS A 21 7.80 -2.35 -10.65
CA CYS A 21 7.32 -3.40 -11.54
C CYS A 21 6.59 -2.88 -12.79
N ARG A 22 6.60 -1.56 -13.01
CA ARG A 22 5.84 -0.88 -14.08
C ARG A 22 4.33 -1.15 -14.01
N LEU A 23 3.81 -1.37 -12.80
CA LEU A 23 2.39 -1.56 -12.60
C LEU A 23 1.69 -0.23 -12.84
N THR A 24 0.53 -0.31 -13.49
CA THR A 24 -0.35 0.84 -13.73
C THR A 24 -1.70 0.60 -13.07
N SER A 25 -2.60 1.58 -13.12
CA SER A 25 -3.98 1.44 -12.65
C SER A 25 -4.70 0.20 -13.22
N TYR A 26 -4.40 -0.16 -14.48
CA TYR A 26 -5.01 -1.32 -15.15
C TYR A 26 -4.60 -2.66 -14.55
N CYS A 27 -3.44 -2.73 -13.91
CA CYS A 27 -2.95 -3.95 -13.28
C CYS A 27 -3.61 -4.23 -11.92
N CYS A 28 -4.32 -3.25 -11.34
CA CYS A 28 -4.81 -3.33 -9.96
C CYS A 28 -5.87 -4.42 -9.78
N GLU A 29 -6.75 -4.63 -10.75
CA GLU A 29 -7.74 -5.73 -10.70
C GLU A 29 -7.07 -7.10 -10.71
N ALA A 30 -6.13 -7.30 -11.64
CA ALA A 30 -5.36 -8.53 -11.72
C ALA A 30 -4.52 -8.77 -10.45
N LEU A 31 -3.95 -7.70 -9.89
CA LEU A 31 -3.21 -7.75 -8.63
C LEU A 31 -4.10 -8.24 -7.49
N VAL A 32 -5.29 -7.64 -7.32
CA VAL A 32 -6.25 -8.04 -6.28
C VAL A 32 -6.64 -9.52 -6.45
N SER A 33 -6.91 -9.96 -7.67
CA SER A 33 -7.25 -11.36 -7.96
C SER A 33 -6.11 -12.33 -7.63
N ALA A 34 -4.87 -11.93 -7.90
CA ALA A 34 -3.70 -12.71 -7.51
C ALA A 34 -3.54 -12.78 -5.97
N LEU A 35 -3.75 -11.65 -5.28
CA LEU A 35 -3.71 -11.57 -3.82
C LEU A 35 -4.82 -12.39 -3.15
N SER A 36 -6.03 -12.41 -3.73
CA SER A 36 -7.14 -13.22 -3.21
C SER A 36 -6.86 -14.72 -3.28
N SER A 37 -6.10 -15.15 -4.29
CA SER A 37 -5.91 -16.57 -4.60
C SER A 37 -4.73 -17.20 -3.84
N ASN A 38 -3.66 -16.44 -3.56
CA ASN A 38 -2.39 -17.01 -3.08
C ASN A 38 -1.84 -16.36 -1.80
N SER A 39 -2.53 -15.40 -1.21
CA SER A 39 -1.91 -14.54 -0.18
C SER A 39 -2.59 -14.60 1.19
N GLN A 40 -3.13 -15.75 1.62
CA GLN A 40 -3.85 -15.88 2.91
C GLN A 40 -3.07 -15.36 4.14
N HIS A 41 -1.74 -15.36 4.09
CA HIS A 41 -0.85 -14.93 5.17
C HIS A 41 -0.14 -13.60 4.91
N LEU A 42 -0.53 -12.85 3.88
CA LEU A 42 0.11 -11.59 3.56
C LEU A 42 -0.20 -10.52 4.61
N ARG A 43 0.85 -9.89 5.14
CA ARG A 43 0.73 -8.82 6.13
C ARG A 43 1.28 -7.50 5.61
N GLU A 44 2.22 -7.57 4.66
CA GLU A 44 2.86 -6.38 4.09
C GLU A 44 2.84 -6.41 2.56
N LEU A 45 2.33 -5.36 1.95
CA LEU A 45 2.34 -5.16 0.50
C LEU A 45 3.13 -3.89 0.15
N GLU A 46 4.20 -4.07 -0.61
CA GLU A 46 5.09 -3.01 -1.08
C GLU A 46 4.91 -2.81 -2.58
N LEU A 47 4.33 -1.68 -2.96
CA LEU A 47 3.98 -1.31 -4.34
C LEU A 47 4.66 -0.01 -4.77
N SER A 48 5.64 0.51 -4.02
CA SER A 48 6.26 1.79 -4.31
C SER A 48 6.89 1.87 -5.71
N ASP A 49 6.90 3.07 -6.28
CA ASP A 49 7.39 3.35 -7.63
C ASP A 49 6.67 2.58 -8.73
N ASN A 50 5.35 2.56 -8.65
CA ASN A 50 4.46 2.12 -9.74
C ASN A 50 3.44 3.21 -10.02
N ASP A 51 3.05 3.40 -11.27
CA ASP A 51 2.13 4.49 -11.67
C ASP A 51 0.67 4.05 -11.50
N LEU A 52 0.29 3.72 -10.27
CA LEU A 52 -1.03 3.21 -9.92
C LEU A 52 -2.10 4.30 -9.96
N LEU A 53 -1.73 5.55 -9.63
CA LEU A 53 -2.62 6.71 -9.58
C LEU A 53 -3.82 6.51 -8.63
N ASP A 54 -4.71 7.50 -8.55
CA ASP A 54 -5.92 7.40 -7.73
C ASP A 54 -6.87 6.28 -8.20
N SER A 55 -6.96 6.08 -9.52
CA SER A 55 -7.82 5.04 -10.11
C SER A 55 -7.40 3.65 -9.69
N GLY A 56 -6.10 3.33 -9.77
CA GLY A 56 -5.56 2.04 -9.33
C GLY A 56 -5.70 1.86 -7.83
N VAL A 57 -5.43 2.91 -7.04
CA VAL A 57 -5.58 2.85 -5.59
C VAL A 57 -7.02 2.59 -5.15
N LYS A 58 -8.02 3.19 -5.81
CA LYS A 58 -9.45 2.91 -5.53
C LYS A 58 -9.78 1.44 -5.80
N LEU A 59 -9.31 0.87 -6.91
CA LEU A 59 -9.48 -0.54 -7.24
C LEU A 59 -8.79 -1.46 -6.21
N LEU A 60 -7.56 -1.12 -5.81
CA LEU A 60 -6.84 -1.82 -4.75
C LEU A 60 -7.61 -1.76 -3.43
N SER A 61 -8.11 -0.59 -3.04
CA SER A 61 -8.87 -0.43 -1.81
C SER A 61 -10.14 -1.28 -1.78
N ALA A 62 -10.91 -1.28 -2.87
CA ALA A 62 -12.13 -2.08 -2.97
C ALA A 62 -11.82 -3.58 -2.97
N GLY A 63 -10.76 -3.98 -3.68
CA GLY A 63 -10.30 -5.36 -3.72
C GLY A 63 -9.79 -5.87 -2.38
N LEU A 64 -8.96 -5.08 -1.71
CA LEU A 64 -8.38 -5.42 -0.40
C LEU A 64 -9.43 -5.49 0.72
N ALA A 65 -10.56 -4.79 0.59
CA ALA A 65 -11.69 -4.96 1.50
C ALA A 65 -12.34 -6.35 1.39
N ASN A 66 -12.25 -6.99 0.21
CA ASN A 66 -12.89 -8.26 -0.10
C ASN A 66 -11.95 -9.47 -0.07
N VAL A 67 -10.64 -9.28 0.05
CA VAL A 67 -9.72 -10.43 0.19
C VAL A 67 -9.73 -10.98 1.62
N HIS A 68 -9.73 -12.31 1.73
CA HIS A 68 -9.66 -12.99 3.04
C HIS A 68 -8.39 -12.65 3.82
N CYS A 69 -7.35 -12.25 3.09
CA CYS A 69 -6.14 -11.70 3.65
C CYS A 69 -6.33 -10.21 3.97
N LYS A 70 -6.03 -9.80 5.20
CA LYS A 70 -6.03 -8.39 5.58
C LYS A 70 -4.58 -7.91 5.69
N PRO A 71 -3.98 -7.39 4.61
CA PRO A 71 -2.66 -6.79 4.72
C PRO A 71 -2.74 -5.64 5.73
N GLU A 72 -1.83 -5.67 6.69
CA GLU A 72 -1.77 -4.68 7.76
C GLU A 72 -0.94 -3.47 7.35
N ILE A 73 0.03 -3.68 6.45
CA ILE A 73 0.98 -2.67 5.99
C ILE A 73 0.89 -2.53 4.48
N LEU A 74 0.71 -1.31 3.98
CA LEU A 74 0.76 -0.97 2.56
C LEU A 74 1.70 0.20 2.31
N ARG A 75 2.59 0.03 1.35
CA ARG A 75 3.55 1.06 0.94
C ARG A 75 3.33 1.39 -0.54
N LEU A 76 3.04 2.67 -0.78
CA LEU A 76 2.69 3.23 -2.10
C LEU A 76 3.53 4.47 -2.37
N SER A 77 4.78 4.48 -1.90
CA SER A 77 5.63 5.64 -2.12
C SER A 77 5.79 5.86 -3.61
N PHE A 78 5.84 7.12 -4.04
CA PHE A 78 6.05 7.44 -5.45
C PHE A 78 4.94 6.91 -6.40
N CYS A 79 3.74 6.53 -5.94
CA CYS A 79 2.74 5.91 -6.83
C CYS A 79 1.84 6.87 -7.63
N GLY A 80 2.09 8.18 -7.54
CA GLY A 80 1.27 9.20 -8.20
C GLY A 80 -0.13 9.34 -7.59
N VAL A 81 -0.28 8.93 -6.34
CA VAL A 81 -1.53 9.03 -5.58
C VAL A 81 -1.76 10.48 -5.19
N LYS A 82 -2.98 10.97 -5.38
CA LYS A 82 -3.41 12.30 -4.96
C LYS A 82 -4.52 12.14 -3.93
N GLU A 83 -5.34 13.17 -3.78
CA GLU A 83 -6.29 13.25 -2.68
C GLU A 83 -7.35 12.13 -2.70
N GLU A 84 -7.90 11.85 -3.88
CA GLU A 84 -9.02 10.93 -3.98
C GLU A 84 -8.63 9.49 -3.67
N GLY A 85 -7.42 9.06 -4.06
CA GLY A 85 -6.94 7.70 -3.79
C GLY A 85 -6.60 7.51 -2.30
N CYS A 86 -6.06 8.55 -1.66
CA CYS A 86 -5.68 8.50 -0.25
C CYS A 86 -6.87 8.18 0.67
N ALA A 87 -8.01 8.83 0.44
CA ALA A 87 -9.20 8.68 1.28
C ALA A 87 -9.74 7.23 1.32
N SER A 88 -9.53 6.45 0.25
CA SER A 88 -10.05 5.08 0.17
C SER A 88 -9.28 4.08 1.04
N LEU A 89 -7.96 4.23 1.18
CA LEU A 89 -7.09 3.21 1.79
C LEU A 89 -7.10 3.20 3.33
N ALA A 90 -7.40 4.32 3.96
CA ALA A 90 -7.11 4.52 5.38
C ALA A 90 -8.01 3.70 6.32
N SER A 91 -9.18 3.26 5.87
CA SER A 91 -10.19 2.61 6.73
C SER A 91 -9.86 1.16 7.10
N HIS A 92 -8.92 0.51 6.42
CA HIS A 92 -8.73 -0.95 6.54
C HIS A 92 -7.31 -1.38 6.97
N MET A 93 -6.38 -0.43 7.18
CA MET A 93 -4.96 -0.74 7.36
C MET A 93 -4.44 -0.37 8.75
N ARG A 94 -3.35 -1.00 9.19
CA ARG A 94 -2.62 -0.60 10.40
C ARG A 94 -1.48 0.35 10.08
N GLU A 95 -0.82 0.20 8.95
CA GLU A 95 0.26 1.07 8.51
C GLU A 95 0.13 1.40 7.03
N LEU A 96 0.11 2.70 6.71
CA LEU A 96 0.05 3.20 5.34
C LEU A 96 1.20 4.16 5.10
N ASP A 97 2.01 3.87 4.09
CA ASP A 97 3.09 4.75 3.63
C ASP A 97 2.75 5.32 2.25
N LEU A 98 2.52 6.64 2.23
CA LEU A 98 2.22 7.43 1.05
C LEU A 98 3.33 8.48 0.79
N SER A 99 4.54 8.26 1.30
CA SER A 99 5.65 9.19 1.10
C SER A 99 5.90 9.46 -0.38
N PHE A 100 6.36 10.67 -0.70
CA PHE A 100 6.60 11.12 -2.07
C PHE A 100 5.38 11.03 -3.00
N ASN A 101 4.17 11.05 -2.44
CA ASN A 101 2.96 11.38 -3.16
C ASN A 101 2.57 12.84 -2.88
N CYS A 102 1.69 13.40 -3.71
CA CYS A 102 1.18 14.78 -3.53
C CYS A 102 -0.30 14.72 -3.14
N PRO A 103 -0.64 14.27 -1.92
CA PRO A 103 -2.03 14.05 -1.53
C PRO A 103 -2.79 15.36 -1.21
N GLY A 104 -2.18 16.54 -1.39
CA GLY A 104 -2.84 17.83 -1.12
C GLY A 104 -3.37 17.93 0.32
N ASP A 105 -4.61 18.39 0.47
CA ASP A 105 -5.29 18.59 1.75
C ASP A 105 -5.74 17.28 2.42
N SER A 106 -5.51 16.13 1.78
CA SER A 106 -5.86 14.81 2.34
C SER A 106 -5.18 14.49 3.66
N ARG A 107 -4.11 15.22 4.00
CA ARG A 107 -3.48 15.11 5.33
C ARG A 107 -4.53 15.23 6.43
N GLU A 108 -5.45 16.19 6.36
CA GLU A 108 -6.49 16.39 7.39
C GLU A 108 -7.53 15.26 7.41
N ARG A 109 -7.93 14.78 6.23
CA ARG A 109 -8.87 13.66 6.08
C ARG A 109 -8.28 12.36 6.63
N LEU A 110 -7.00 12.10 6.35
CA LEU A 110 -6.30 10.91 6.83
C LEU A 110 -5.97 10.98 8.34
N LEU A 111 -5.70 12.19 8.86
CA LEU A 111 -5.58 12.41 10.31
C LEU A 111 -6.88 12.05 11.04
N SER A 112 -8.04 12.37 10.44
CA SER A 112 -9.34 11.98 11.00
C SER A 112 -9.52 10.46 11.09
N VAL A 113 -8.96 9.70 10.15
CA VAL A 113 -8.97 8.23 10.21
C VAL A 113 -8.02 7.72 11.30
N ARG A 114 -6.86 8.35 11.45
CA ARG A 114 -5.93 8.07 12.55
C ARG A 114 -6.53 8.35 13.93
N LEU A 115 -7.36 9.39 14.07
CA LEU A 115 -8.10 9.67 15.31
C LEU A 115 -9.13 8.57 15.63
N LYS A 116 -9.75 7.96 14.62
CA LYS A 116 -10.70 6.85 14.80
C LYS A 116 -10.01 5.53 15.13
N ASN A 117 -8.74 5.36 14.79
CA ASN A 117 -7.97 4.16 15.08
C ASN A 117 -6.58 4.53 15.64
N PRO A 118 -6.38 4.53 16.97
CA PRO A 118 -5.13 4.94 17.60
C PRO A 118 -3.94 4.04 17.26
N TYR A 119 -4.19 2.84 16.71
CA TYR A 119 -3.14 1.92 16.24
C TYR A 119 -2.74 2.15 14.77
N PHE A 120 -3.42 3.06 14.06
CA PHE A 120 -3.09 3.38 12.67
C PHE A 120 -1.84 4.26 12.57
N LYS A 121 -0.84 3.76 11.87
CA LYS A 121 0.37 4.47 11.48
C LYS A 121 0.22 4.97 10.06
N LEU A 122 0.51 6.24 9.87
CA LEU A 122 0.50 6.91 8.57
C LEU A 122 1.84 7.60 8.39
N ASN A 123 2.51 7.30 7.28
CA ASN A 123 3.68 8.01 6.81
C ASN A 123 3.31 8.79 5.55
N MET A 124 3.56 10.09 5.57
CA MET A 124 3.33 11.01 4.47
C MET A 124 4.47 12.02 4.51
N ASP A 125 5.64 11.58 4.06
CA ASP A 125 6.73 12.50 3.77
C ASP A 125 6.52 13.05 2.36
N CYS A 126 5.89 14.22 2.26
CA CYS A 126 5.93 14.98 1.03
C CYS A 126 7.33 15.59 0.93
N GLY A 127 8.31 14.83 0.42
CA GLY A 127 9.58 15.45 -0.01
C GLY A 127 9.28 16.66 -0.91
N GLU A 128 10.13 17.69 -0.87
CA GLU A 128 9.92 19.01 -1.52
C GLU A 128 8.92 18.93 -2.69
N CYS A 129 7.76 19.58 -2.55
CA CYS A 129 6.70 19.60 -3.54
C CYS A 129 7.27 19.87 -4.92
N ARG A 130 7.49 18.82 -5.73
CA ARG A 130 7.97 18.95 -7.11
C ARG A 130 6.78 19.38 -7.97
N ALA A 131 6.25 20.58 -7.72
CA ALA A 131 5.17 21.15 -8.51
C ALA A 131 5.56 21.32 -10.00
N ASP A 132 6.86 21.35 -10.31
CA ASP A 132 7.34 21.73 -11.65
C ASP A 132 8.36 20.77 -12.28
N LYS A 133 8.40 19.49 -11.90
CA LYS A 133 9.17 18.50 -12.68
C LYS A 133 8.29 17.35 -13.11
N PRO A 134 8.09 17.11 -14.44
CA PRO A 134 7.57 15.83 -14.88
C PRO A 134 8.42 14.75 -14.22
N GLY A 135 7.74 13.72 -13.68
CA GLY A 135 8.38 12.69 -12.86
C GLY A 135 9.69 12.22 -13.48
N PRO A 136 10.72 11.89 -12.67
CA PRO A 136 11.94 11.31 -13.23
C PRO A 136 11.53 10.20 -14.18
N LYS A 137 12.13 10.11 -15.38
CA LYS A 137 11.85 9.05 -16.34
C LYS A 137 12.12 7.71 -15.63
N ARG A 138 11.10 7.15 -14.95
CA ARG A 138 11.24 6.04 -13.99
C ARG A 138 11.73 4.76 -14.65
N TYR A 139 11.52 4.69 -15.96
CA TYR A 139 11.93 3.59 -16.79
C TYR A 139 12.88 4.08 -17.87
N ALA A 140 13.92 4.84 -17.49
CA ALA A 140 15.06 5.04 -18.37
C ALA A 140 15.86 3.72 -18.45
N GLU A 141 15.82 3.12 -19.64
CA GLU A 141 16.78 2.17 -20.23
C GLU A 141 16.91 0.78 -19.57
N ARG A 142 16.49 -0.23 -20.35
CA ARG A 142 17.15 -1.55 -20.39
C ARG A 142 17.84 -1.66 -21.74
#